data_AF-A0A0G3HAU9-F1
#
_entry.id   AF-A0A0G3HAU9-F1
#
_cell.length_a   1.000
_cell.length_b   1.000
_cell.length_c   1.000
_cell.angle_alpha   90.00
_cell.angle_beta   90.00
_cell.angle_gamma   90.00
#
_symmetry.space_group_name_H-M   'P 1'
#
loop_
_entity.id
_entity.type
_entity.pdbx_description
1 polymer ?
#
loop_
_entity_poly.entity_id
_entity_poly.type
_entity_poly.pdbx_seq_one_letter_code
_entity_poly.pdbx_strand_id
1 'polypeptide(L)'
;MNNLQIDPDRTQLSAHDLLAHALATSLPAEREVPPGLGPTTDFAAALDAASTAVALRSRLLAGILEAHAVDAHLFASTVREHDVALAGRLAAHGERVCP
;
A
#
# COMPACT_ATOMS: atom_id res chain seq x y z
N MET A 1 5.22 -23.30 -20.71
CA MET A 1 5.83 -22.06 -20.18
C MET A 1 4.69 -21.12 -19.83
N ASN A 2 4.47 -20.82 -18.55
CA ASN A 2 3.51 -19.80 -18.15
C ASN A 2 4.14 -18.44 -18.45
N ASN A 3 3.68 -17.76 -19.49
CA ASN A 3 4.04 -16.37 -19.71
C ASN A 3 3.34 -15.56 -18.61
N LEU A 4 4.11 -15.05 -17.65
CA LEU A 4 3.62 -14.04 -16.72
C LEU A 4 3.20 -12.82 -17.55
N GLN A 5 1.89 -12.62 -17.71
CA GLN A 5 1.37 -11.39 -18.27
C GLN A 5 1.47 -10.32 -17.19
N ILE A 6 2.53 -9.51 -17.26
CA ILE A 6 2.71 -8.35 -16.41
C ILE A 6 1.91 -7.20 -17.03
N ASP A 7 0.94 -6.70 -16.28
CA ASP A 7 0.12 -5.54 -16.64
C ASP A 7 0.48 -4.37 -15.70
N PRO A 8 1.32 -3.42 -16.14
CA PRO A 8 1.75 -2.31 -15.30
C PRO A 8 0.60 -1.34 -14.98
N ASP A 9 -0.40 -1.21 -15.84
CA ASP A 9 -1.54 -0.32 -15.62
C ASP A 9 -2.45 -0.88 -14.51
N ARG A 10 -2.74 -2.19 -14.56
CA ARG A 10 -3.46 -2.88 -13.49
C ARG A 10 -2.69 -2.85 -12.17
N THR A 11 -1.37 -2.96 -12.22
CA THR A 11 -0.52 -2.90 -11.02
C THR A 11 -0.56 -1.51 -10.39
N GLN A 12 -0.54 -0.45 -11.20
CA GLN A 12 -0.68 0.91 -10.70
C GLN A 12 -2.07 1.19 -10.10
N LEU A 13 -3.14 0.65 -10.68
CA LEU A 13 -4.48 0.74 -10.09
C LEU A 13 -4.50 0.09 -8.71
N SER A 14 -3.92 -1.11 -8.60
CA SER A 14 -3.82 -1.85 -7.33
C SER A 14 -3.04 -1.06 -6.27
N ALA A 15 -1.99 -0.33 -6.68
CA ALA A 15 -1.24 0.55 -5.78
C ALA A 15 -2.11 1.69 -5.21
N HIS A 16 -2.96 2.30 -6.03
CA HIS A 16 -3.91 3.33 -5.56
C HIS A 16 -4.94 2.75 -4.59
N ASP A 17 -5.47 1.56 -4.88
CA ASP A 17 -6.44 0.89 -4.00
C ASP A 17 -5.81 0.56 -2.65
N LEU A 18 -4.56 0.09 -2.62
CA LEU A 18 -3.82 -0.17 -1.38
C LEU A 18 -3.62 1.09 -0.54
N LEU A 19 -3.31 2.24 -1.16
CA LEU A 19 -3.23 3.53 -0.46
C LEU A 19 -4.58 3.95 0.13
N ALA A 20 -5.66 3.81 -0.65
CA ALA A 20 -7.00 4.13 -0.17
C ALA A 20 -7.38 3.25 1.04
N HIS A 21 -7.04 1.96 0.99
CA HIS A 21 -7.24 1.05 2.11
C HIS A 21 -6.37 1.37 3.32
N ALA A 22 -5.12 1.79 3.13
CA ALA A 22 -4.26 2.22 4.22
C ALA A 22 -4.87 3.40 5.00
N LEU A 23 -5.34 4.41 4.27
CA LEU A 23 -5.99 5.59 4.84
C LEU A 23 -7.27 5.24 5.61
N ALA A 24 -8.07 4.31 5.08
CA ALA A 24 -9.29 3.84 5.74
C ALA A 24 -9.02 2.95 6.98
N THR A 25 -7.86 2.31 7.04
CA THR A 25 -7.50 1.35 8.12
C THR A 25 -6.98 2.06 9.37
N SER A 26 -6.38 3.24 9.23
CA SER A 26 -5.79 3.97 10.36
C SER A 26 -6.89 4.49 11.30
N LEU A 27 -7.00 3.89 12.50
CA LEU A 27 -7.91 4.40 13.52
C LEU A 27 -7.28 5.62 14.22
N PRO A 28 -8.08 6.68 14.50
CA PRO A 28 -7.60 7.82 15.25
C PRO A 28 -7.15 7.41 16.65
N ALA A 29 -6.12 8.10 17.15
CA ALA A 29 -5.50 7.85 18.45
C ALA A 29 -6.43 8.12 19.63
N GLU A 30 -7.43 8.97 19.43
CA GLU A 30 -8.12 9.65 20.52
C GLU A 30 -9.50 9.03 20.73
N ARG A 31 -9.62 8.27 21.83
CA ARG A 31 -10.91 8.07 22.46
C ARG A 31 -10.77 8.51 23.91
N GLU A 32 -11.20 9.73 24.20
CA GLU A 32 -11.40 10.18 25.57
C GLU A 32 -12.36 9.19 26.26
N VAL A 33 -11.86 8.51 27.29
CA VAL A 33 -12.70 7.66 28.14
C VAL A 33 -13.67 8.60 28.86
N PRO A 34 -15.01 8.43 28.71
CA PRO A 34 -15.97 9.32 29.34
C PRO A 34 -15.75 9.35 30.86
N PRO A 35 -15.59 10.54 31.47
CA PRO A 35 -15.36 10.65 32.90
C PRO A 35 -16.62 10.23 33.65
N GLY A 36 -16.53 9.20 34.51
CA GLY A 36 -17.66 8.79 35.35
C GLY A 36 -17.74 7.32 35.74
N LEU A 37 -16.86 6.45 35.23
CA LEU A 37 -16.79 5.06 35.66
C LEU A 37 -15.89 4.97 36.93
N GLY A 38 -16.51 4.84 38.12
CA GLY A 38 -15.85 4.39 39.36
C GLY A 38 -16.17 2.91 39.65
N PRO A 39 -15.74 2.31 40.78
CA PRO A 39 -14.51 1.48 40.98
C PRO A 39 -14.10 0.52 39.84
N THR A 40 -14.35 0.90 38.60
CA THR A 40 -14.03 0.28 37.32
C THR A 40 -12.58 0.52 36.88
N THR A 41 -11.63 0.79 37.78
CA THR A 41 -10.24 1.15 37.39
C THR A 41 -9.59 0.05 36.57
N ASP A 42 -9.81 -1.21 36.93
CA ASP A 42 -9.21 -2.34 36.21
C ASP A 42 -9.89 -2.58 34.86
N PHE A 43 -11.21 -2.41 34.78
CA PHE A 43 -11.95 -2.51 33.53
C PHE A 43 -11.63 -1.34 32.59
N ALA A 44 -11.55 -0.12 33.11
CA ALA A 44 -11.18 1.07 32.37
C ALA A 44 -9.73 0.98 31.89
N ALA A 45 -8.80 0.50 32.73
CA ALA A 45 -7.42 0.24 32.33
C ALA A 45 -7.32 -0.87 31.27
N ALA A 46 -8.09 -1.95 31.40
CA ALA A 46 -8.13 -3.01 30.41
C ALA A 46 -8.70 -2.53 29.07
N LEU A 47 -9.75 -1.71 29.11
CA LEU A 47 -10.36 -1.11 27.92
C LEU A 47 -9.41 -0.12 27.25
N ASP A 48 -8.74 0.72 28.04
CA ASP A 48 -7.73 1.68 27.56
C ASP A 48 -6.55 0.95 26.90
N ALA A 49 -6.01 -0.08 27.56
CA ALA A 49 -4.95 -0.93 27.00
C ALA A 49 -5.39 -1.64 25.71
N ALA A 50 -6.63 -2.16 25.67
CA ALA A 50 -7.17 -2.80 24.48
C ALA A 50 -7.34 -1.79 23.33
N SER A 51 -7.85 -0.60 23.61
CA SER A 51 -8.04 0.46 22.62
C SER A 51 -6.70 0.96 22.05
N THR A 52 -5.71 1.16 22.91
CA THR A 52 -4.34 1.52 22.53
C THR A 52 -3.72 0.44 21.65
N ALA A 53 -3.90 -0.83 22.01
CA ALA A 53 -3.35 -1.95 21.25
C ALA A 53 -4.05 -2.12 19.89
N VAL A 54 -5.35 -1.82 19.78
CA VAL A 54 -6.09 -1.79 18.50
C VAL A 54 -5.61 -0.62 17.64
N ALA A 55 -5.49 0.58 18.20
CA ALA A 55 -4.99 1.75 17.49
C ALA A 55 -3.57 1.51 16.94
N LEU A 56 -2.67 0.95 17.76
CA LEU A 56 -1.33 0.59 17.31
C LEU A 56 -1.35 -0.40 16.14
N ARG A 57 -2.12 -1.48 16.24
CA ARG A 57 -2.22 -2.49 15.17
C ARG A 57 -2.82 -1.91 13.89
N SER A 58 -3.80 -1.02 14.01
CA SER A 58 -4.40 -0.35 12.86
C SER A 58 -3.39 0.50 12.09
N ARG A 59 -2.51 1.22 12.79
CA ARG A 59 -1.41 1.99 12.18
C ARG A 59 -0.36 1.11 11.52
N LEU A 60 0.00 -0.01 12.17
CA LEU A 60 0.94 -0.96 11.58
C LEU A 60 0.39 -1.56 10.29
N LEU A 61 -0.89 -1.93 10.28
CA LEU A 61 -1.54 -2.47 9.09
C LEU A 61 -1.62 -1.42 7.97
N ALA A 62 -1.98 -0.17 8.31
CA ALA A 62 -1.95 0.94 7.36
C ALA A 62 -0.55 1.13 6.75
N GLY A 63 0.50 1.13 7.57
CA GLY A 63 1.88 1.26 7.08
C GLY A 63 2.33 0.10 6.16
N ILE A 64 1.88 -1.13 6.42
CA ILE A 64 2.14 -2.28 5.53
C ILE A 64 1.46 -2.09 4.18
N LEU A 65 0.21 -1.62 4.16
CA LEU A 65 -0.54 -1.33 2.94
C LEU A 65 0.12 -0.21 2.13
N GLU A 66 0.60 0.85 2.80
CA GLU A 66 1.37 1.93 2.17
C GLU A 66 2.68 1.41 1.54
N ALA A 67 3.44 0.59 2.27
CA ALA A 67 4.67 0.00 1.75
C ALA A 67 4.42 -0.81 0.48
N HIS A 68 3.39 -1.68 0.50
CA HIS A 68 3.03 -2.45 -0.69
C HIS A 68 2.54 -1.59 -1.85
N ALA A 69 1.85 -0.49 -1.58
CA ALA A 69 1.47 0.45 -2.63
C ALA A 69 2.68 1.13 -3.27
N VAL A 70 3.67 1.54 -2.47
CA VAL A 70 4.93 2.12 -2.97
C VAL A 70 5.69 1.10 -3.81
N ASP A 71 5.82 -0.13 -3.33
CA ASP A 71 6.49 -1.21 -4.08
C ASP A 71 5.80 -1.48 -5.42
N ALA A 72 4.46 -1.56 -5.43
CA ALA A 72 3.67 -1.74 -6.64
C ALA A 72 3.84 -0.57 -7.63
N HIS A 73 3.91 0.67 -7.13
CA HIS A 73 4.14 1.85 -7.95
C HIS A 73 5.53 1.82 -8.61
N LEU A 74 6.57 1.53 -7.82
CA LEU A 74 7.96 1.40 -8.30
C LEU A 74 8.10 0.28 -9.33
N PHE A 75 7.45 -0.85 -9.09
CA PHE A 75 7.45 -1.95 -10.04
C PHE A 75 6.81 -1.55 -11.36
N ALA A 76 5.61 -0.95 -11.33
CA ALA A 76 4.90 -0.54 -12.55
C ALA A 76 5.68 0.51 -13.36
N SER A 77 6.30 1.49 -12.68
CA SER A 77 7.14 2.49 -13.36
C SER A 77 8.37 1.87 -14.02
N THR A 78 9.07 0.99 -13.29
CA THR A 78 10.27 0.29 -13.78
C THR A 78 9.95 -0.57 -15.01
N VAL A 79 8.83 -1.30 -14.99
CA VAL A 79 8.39 -2.09 -16.15
C VAL A 79 8.14 -1.20 -17.36
N ARG A 80 7.42 -0.08 -17.21
CA ARG A 80 7.16 0.85 -18.31
C ARG A 80 8.45 1.46 -18.88
N GLU A 81 9.39 1.86 -18.03
CA GLU A 81 10.68 2.39 -18.46
C GLU A 81 11.46 1.37 -19.30
N HIS A 82 11.47 0.11 -18.86
CA HIS A 82 12.10 -0.98 -19.60
C HIS A 82 11.40 -1.27 -20.93
N ASP A 83 10.06 -1.26 -20.97
CA ASP A 83 9.29 -1.46 -22.19
C ASP A 83 9.56 -0.35 -23.21
N VAL A 84 9.59 0.91 -22.78
CA VAL A 84 9.95 2.06 -23.64
C VAL A 84 11.39 1.93 -24.16
N ALA A 85 12.34 1.60 -23.28
CA ALA A 85 13.73 1.42 -23.67
C ALA A 85 13.93 0.23 -24.63
N LEU A 86 13.15 -0.84 -24.47
CA LEU A 86 13.16 -1.99 -25.37
C LEU A 86 12.57 -1.61 -26.73
N ALA A 87 11.41 -0.96 -26.76
CA ALA A 87 10.77 -0.49 -27.98
C ALA A 87 11.68 0.45 -28.79
N GLY A 88 12.37 1.39 -28.12
CA GLY A 88 13.34 2.27 -28.75
C GLY A 88 14.54 1.53 -29.36
N ARG A 89 15.08 0.52 -28.66
CA ARG A 89 16.17 -0.33 -29.19
C ARG A 89 15.72 -1.14 -30.41
N LEU A 90 14.51 -1.70 -30.36
CA LEU A 90 13.93 -2.47 -31.47
C LEU A 90 13.69 -1.59 -32.70
N ALA A 91 13.14 -0.39 -32.53
CA ALA A 91 12.97 0.58 -33.61
C ALA A 91 14.31 0.95 -34.25
N ALA A 92 15.33 1.27 -33.43
CA ALA A 92 16.66 1.62 -33.91
C ALA A 92 17.41 0.46 -34.61
N HIS A 93 17.06 -0.81 -34.31
CA HIS A 93 17.58 -1.97 -35.04
C HIS A 93 16.78 -2.25 -36.32
N GLY A 94 15.46 -2.06 -36.30
CA GLY A 94 14.61 -2.18 -37.50
C GLY A 94 15.01 -1.20 -38.60
N GLU A 95 15.36 0.04 -38.26
CA GLU A 95 15.83 1.05 -39.21
C GLU A 95 17.20 0.73 -39.84
N ARG A 96 18.04 -0.09 -39.19
CA ARG A 96 19.37 -0.49 -39.72
C ARG A 96 19.32 -1.68 -40.67
N VAL A 97 18.19 -2.40 -40.73
CA VAL A 97 18.05 -3.65 -41.48
C VAL A 97 17.22 -3.48 -42.77
N CYS A 98 16.60 -2.32 -42.98
CA CYS A 98 15.92 -1.98 -44.24
C CYS A 98 16.82 -1.13 -45.16
N PRO A 99 17.30 -1.66 -46.30
CA PRO A 99 17.96 -0.88 -47.36
C PRO A 99 16.98 -0.04 -48.18
#